data_AF-A0A3M1U9Q1-F1
#
_entry.id   AF-A0A3M1U9Q1-F1
#
_cell.length_a   1.000
_cell.length_b   1.000
_cell.length_c   1.000
_cell.angle_alpha   90.00
_cell.angle_beta   90.00
_cell.angle_gamma   90.00
#
_symmetry.space_group_name_H-M   'P 1'
#
loop_
_entity.id
_entity.type
_entity.pdbx_description
1 polymer ?
#
loop_
_entity_poly.entity_id
_entity_poly.type
_entity_poly.pdbx_seq_one_letter_code
_entity_poly.pdbx_strand_id
1 'polypeptide(L)'
;MQQLKGNWVVPTSLMTLILGFTLVAAWKMPKPQGFAPYSSRLLDSSGGPPLDVMQTLFEREQEIQNLRQQVTELQTALGEQSSQAQLLNQQLQDLKVLAGLVEVEGPGIEVVLQDSKNPPNDPILQPEYVIHEVDILRVVNELFMSGAEAVAVGKQRVVATTYYRCEGPVVNVKGVPISSPVVIQAIGDPDTLYGALTMPGRVVYQIRENDPQMAVVRKVERLVLPAYTGTTKLQYAKPVLPDKDEKEEKREGRSR
;
A
#
# COMPACT_ATOMS: atom_id res chain seq x y z
N MET A 1 -63.31 -47.25 18.34
CA MET A 1 -62.88 -45.93 17.83
C MET A 1 -62.63 -45.02 19.03
N GLN A 2 -61.38 -44.93 19.51
CA GLN A 2 -61.00 -44.03 20.61
C GLN A 2 -60.40 -42.76 20.01
N GLN A 3 -61.07 -41.64 20.26
CA GLN A 3 -60.68 -40.30 19.81
C GLN A 3 -59.53 -39.79 20.68
N LEU A 4 -58.31 -39.74 20.12
CA LEU A 4 -57.17 -39.06 20.71
C LEU A 4 -57.40 -37.55 20.62
N LYS A 5 -58.01 -36.95 21.64
CA LYS A 5 -58.00 -35.49 21.84
C LYS A 5 -56.60 -35.07 22.25
N GLY A 6 -55.70 -34.96 21.28
CA GLY A 6 -54.34 -34.47 21.48
C GLY A 6 -54.39 -33.00 21.91
N ASN A 7 -53.79 -32.69 23.07
CA ASN A 7 -53.65 -31.33 23.59
C ASN A 7 -52.74 -30.49 22.67
N TRP A 8 -53.25 -30.09 21.51
CA TRP A 8 -52.59 -29.18 20.55
C TRP A 8 -52.31 -27.80 21.14
N VAL A 9 -52.93 -27.47 22.26
CA VAL A 9 -52.71 -26.21 22.99
C VAL A 9 -51.28 -26.09 23.51
N VAL A 10 -50.66 -27.20 23.94
CA VAL A 10 -49.29 -27.19 24.48
C VAL A 10 -48.24 -26.87 23.41
N PRO A 11 -48.21 -27.53 22.23
CA PRO A 11 -47.23 -27.20 21.19
C PRO A 11 -47.47 -25.81 20.57
N THR A 12 -48.72 -25.36 20.44
CA THR A 12 -48.99 -24.00 19.91
C THR A 12 -48.56 -22.91 20.87
N SER A 13 -48.74 -23.11 22.18
CA SER A 13 -48.27 -22.18 23.22
C SER A 13 -46.75 -22.11 23.29
N LEU A 14 -46.06 -23.25 23.11
CA LEU A 14 -44.60 -23.28 23.08
C LEU A 14 -44.05 -22.53 21.85
N MET A 15 -44.70 -22.70 20.70
CA MET A 15 -44.28 -22.06 19.46
C MET A 15 -44.44 -20.53 19.52
N THR A 16 -45.56 -20.03 20.06
CA THR A 16 -45.78 -18.58 20.19
C THR A 16 -44.80 -17.93 21.17
N LEU A 17 -44.40 -18.65 22.22
CA LEU A 17 -43.43 -18.18 23.21
C LEU A 17 -42.02 -18.05 22.61
N ILE A 18 -41.60 -19.04 21.81
CA ILE A 18 -40.32 -18.98 21.07
C ILE A 18 -40.34 -17.82 20.07
N LEU A 19 -41.42 -17.66 19.32
CA LEU A 19 -41.55 -16.62 18.29
C LEU A 19 -41.56 -15.22 18.92
N GLY A 20 -42.28 -15.03 20.04
CA GLY A 20 -42.25 -13.80 20.81
C GLY A 20 -40.86 -13.48 21.38
N PHE A 21 -40.15 -14.49 21.89
CA PHE A 21 -38.78 -14.32 22.39
C PHE A 21 -37.81 -13.89 21.28
N THR A 22 -37.89 -14.49 20.10
CA THR A 22 -37.05 -14.09 18.95
C THR A 22 -37.31 -12.65 18.49
N LEU A 23 -38.56 -12.19 18.58
CA LEU A 23 -38.96 -10.85 18.15
C LEU A 23 -38.47 -9.77 19.13
N VAL A 24 -38.53 -10.05 20.44
CA VAL A 24 -37.96 -9.18 21.48
C VAL A 24 -36.44 -9.16 21.41
N ALA A 25 -35.80 -10.30 21.15
CA ALA A 25 -34.35 -10.39 20.97
C ALA A 25 -33.89 -9.53 19.77
N ALA A 26 -34.62 -9.57 18.65
CA ALA A 26 -34.34 -8.74 17.48
C ALA A 26 -34.47 -7.23 17.77
N TRP A 27 -35.31 -6.83 18.72
CA TRP A 27 -35.50 -5.44 19.12
C TRP A 27 -34.38 -4.89 20.01
N LYS A 28 -33.70 -5.78 20.76
CA LYS A 28 -32.51 -5.43 21.58
C LYS A 28 -31.19 -5.58 20.83
N MET A 29 -31.17 -6.27 19.69
CA MET A 29 -29.98 -6.28 18.84
C MET A 29 -29.74 -4.88 18.26
N PRO A 30 -28.51 -4.34 18.32
CA PRO A 30 -28.18 -3.14 17.57
C PRO A 30 -28.47 -3.42 16.10
N LYS A 31 -29.23 -2.53 15.45
CA LYS A 31 -29.55 -2.62 14.02
C LYS A 31 -28.25 -2.90 13.25
N PRO A 32 -28.20 -3.87 12.31
CA PRO A 32 -27.05 -3.96 11.41
C PRO A 32 -26.89 -2.58 10.80
N GLN A 33 -25.68 -2.03 10.89
CA GLN A 33 -25.35 -0.78 10.23
C GLN A 33 -25.53 -1.05 8.73
N GLY A 34 -26.69 -0.67 8.20
CA GLY A 34 -26.87 -0.56 6.77
C GLY A 34 -25.76 0.35 6.26
N PHE A 35 -25.11 -0.06 5.17
CA PHE A 35 -24.18 0.79 4.45
C PHE A 35 -24.88 2.13 4.16
N ALA A 36 -24.52 3.16 4.93
CA ALA A 36 -24.98 4.50 4.67
C ALA A 36 -24.32 4.94 3.36
N PRO A 37 -25.08 5.33 2.32
CA PRO A 37 -24.49 6.01 1.18
C PRO A 37 -23.78 7.27 1.69
N TYR A 38 -22.52 7.41 1.27
CA TYR A 38 -21.55 8.41 1.73
C TYR A 38 -21.94 9.88 1.45
N SER A 39 -23.16 10.17 1.01
CA SER A 39 -23.51 11.44 0.36
C SER A 39 -24.26 12.47 1.22
N SER A 40 -24.66 12.19 2.46
CA SER A 40 -25.52 13.12 3.21
C SER A 40 -24.82 14.00 4.27
N ARG A 41 -23.51 13.87 4.49
CA ARG A 41 -22.78 14.73 5.46
C ARG A 41 -22.16 16.01 4.88
N LEU A 42 -22.29 16.25 3.58
CA LEU A 42 -21.69 17.42 2.93
C LEU A 42 -22.63 18.64 2.84
N LEU A 43 -23.87 18.56 3.36
CA LEU A 43 -24.86 19.64 3.18
C LEU A 43 -25.03 20.63 4.34
N ASP A 44 -24.31 20.49 5.46
CA ASP A 44 -24.57 21.32 6.66
C ASP A 44 -23.51 22.39 6.96
N SER A 45 -22.57 22.65 6.05
CA SER A 45 -21.60 23.76 6.22
C SER A 45 -22.04 25.00 5.44
N SER A 46 -23.24 25.50 5.72
CA SER A 46 -23.72 26.81 5.26
C SER A 46 -23.62 27.85 6.39
N GLY A 47 -22.53 27.83 7.15
CA GLY A 47 -22.12 28.91 8.05
C GLY A 47 -20.91 29.62 7.45
N GLY A 48 -21.02 30.92 7.20
CA GLY A 48 -19.91 31.73 6.68
C GLY A 48 -18.62 31.57 7.51
N PRO A 49 -17.45 31.88 6.92
CA PRO A 49 -16.17 31.57 7.52
C PRO A 49 -16.07 32.13 8.96
N PRO A 50 -15.81 31.29 9.97
CA PRO A 50 -15.57 31.77 11.33
C PRO A 50 -14.37 32.72 11.33
N LEU A 51 -14.31 33.66 12.27
CA LEU A 51 -13.20 34.62 12.45
C LEU A 51 -11.81 33.95 12.48
N ASP A 52 -11.76 32.65 12.74
CA ASP A 52 -10.62 31.72 12.63
C ASP A 52 -10.02 31.64 11.21
N VAL A 53 -10.84 31.77 10.16
CA VAL A 53 -10.37 31.79 8.77
C VAL A 53 -9.54 33.04 8.48
N MET A 54 -9.88 34.18 9.09
CA MET A 54 -9.08 35.41 8.91
C MET A 54 -7.73 35.32 9.63
N GLN A 55 -7.69 34.66 10.80
CA GLN A 55 -6.46 34.41 11.54
C GLN A 55 -5.56 33.41 10.80
N THR A 56 -6.12 32.30 10.32
CA THR A 56 -5.38 31.31 9.52
C THR A 56 -4.88 31.90 8.20
N LEU A 57 -5.64 32.80 7.56
CA LEU A 57 -5.14 33.52 6.38
C LEU A 57 -3.94 34.40 6.71
N PHE A 58 -3.99 35.16 7.81
CA PHE A 58 -2.87 36.01 8.24
C PHE A 58 -1.61 35.20 8.59
N GLU A 59 -1.79 34.06 9.26
CA GLU A 59 -0.70 33.12 9.57
C GLU A 59 -0.09 32.51 8.30
N ARG A 60 -0.92 32.08 7.34
CA ARG A 60 -0.45 31.56 6.04
C ARG A 60 0.25 32.64 5.22
N GLU A 61 -0.19 33.89 5.31
CA GLU A 61 0.41 35.01 4.61
C GLU A 61 1.78 35.36 5.21
N GLN A 62 1.92 35.31 6.55
CA GLN A 62 3.23 35.38 7.21
C GLN A 62 4.15 34.22 6.84
N GLU A 63 3.62 33.00 6.75
CA GLU A 63 4.37 31.82 6.34
C GLU A 63 4.87 31.95 4.90
N ILE A 64 4.04 32.44 3.97
CA ILE A 64 4.43 32.73 2.59
C ILE A 64 5.51 33.81 2.53
N GLN A 65 5.40 34.88 3.34
CA GLN A 65 6.43 35.94 3.39
C GLN A 65 7.76 35.39 3.92
N ASN A 66 7.72 34.56 4.96
CA ASN A 66 8.91 33.93 5.52
C ASN A 66 9.55 32.96 4.50
N LEU A 67 8.75 32.14 3.83
CA LEU A 67 9.21 31.26 2.74
C LEU A 67 9.84 32.05 1.59
N ARG A 68 9.26 33.19 1.21
CA ARG A 68 9.82 34.08 0.18
C ARG A 68 11.12 34.73 0.61
N GLN A 69 11.23 35.12 1.87
CA GLN A 69 12.45 35.69 2.44
C GLN A 69 13.55 34.63 2.49
N GLN A 70 13.25 33.40 2.92
CA GLN A 70 14.18 32.27 2.87
C GLN A 70 14.60 31.95 1.43
N VAL A 71 13.69 31.96 0.46
CA VAL A 71 14.03 31.77 -0.96
C VAL A 71 14.94 32.89 -1.46
N THR A 72 14.69 34.14 -1.08
CA THR A 72 15.50 35.30 -1.49
C THR A 72 16.87 35.28 -0.83
N GLU A 73 16.94 34.92 0.45
CA GLU A 73 18.16 34.82 1.25
C GLU A 73 19.02 33.63 0.80
N LEU A 74 18.40 32.51 0.44
CA LEU A 74 19.06 31.40 -0.25
C LEU A 74 19.54 31.85 -1.64
N GLN A 75 18.76 32.63 -2.40
CA GLN A 75 19.19 33.13 -3.71
C GLN A 75 20.34 34.15 -3.62
N THR A 76 20.41 34.97 -2.58
CA THR A 76 21.49 35.96 -2.38
C THR A 76 22.72 35.37 -1.72
N ALA A 77 22.58 34.37 -0.85
CA ALA A 77 23.69 33.58 -0.32
C ALA A 77 24.35 32.69 -1.39
N LEU A 78 23.65 32.43 -2.49
CA LEU A 78 24.09 31.59 -3.59
C LEU A 78 24.52 32.42 -4.80
N GLY A 79 25.75 32.93 -4.75
CA GLY A 79 26.46 33.43 -5.92
C GLY A 79 26.56 32.37 -7.02
N GLU A 80 25.90 32.67 -8.14
CA GLU A 80 26.00 32.18 -9.52
C GLU A 80 26.36 30.69 -9.81
N GLN A 81 25.38 30.02 -10.44
CA GLN A 81 25.45 28.80 -11.28
C GLN A 81 25.82 27.43 -10.65
N SER A 82 26.45 27.33 -9.49
CA SER A 82 26.84 26.01 -8.95
C SER A 82 25.77 25.34 -8.08
N SER A 83 25.14 26.07 -7.17
CA SER A 83 24.22 25.52 -6.16
C SER A 83 22.85 25.11 -6.69
N GLN A 84 22.28 25.86 -7.65
CA GLN A 84 20.98 25.53 -8.23
C GLN A 84 21.05 24.28 -9.13
N ALA A 85 22.15 24.10 -9.86
CA ALA A 85 22.40 22.89 -10.63
C ALA A 85 22.63 21.67 -9.71
N GLN A 86 23.31 21.86 -8.58
CA GLN A 86 23.49 20.82 -7.56
C GLN A 86 22.14 20.41 -6.94
N LEU A 87 21.31 21.37 -6.54
CA LEU A 87 19.97 21.11 -6.00
C LEU A 87 19.09 20.35 -7.00
N LEU A 88 19.09 20.76 -8.27
CA LEU A 88 18.32 20.10 -9.32
C LEU A 88 18.82 18.67 -9.57
N ASN A 89 20.14 18.45 -9.54
CA ASN A 89 20.71 17.11 -9.65
C ASN A 89 20.33 16.22 -8.45
N GLN A 90 20.32 16.78 -7.24
CA GLN A 90 19.90 16.06 -6.05
C GLN A 90 18.41 15.66 -6.14
N GLN A 91 17.54 16.60 -6.49
CA GLN A 91 16.12 16.31 -6.73
C GLN A 91 15.90 15.24 -7.80
N LEU A 92 16.67 15.30 -8.89
CA LEU A 92 16.63 14.29 -9.95
C LEU A 92 17.04 12.91 -9.42
N GLN A 93 18.06 12.86 -8.56
CA GLN A 93 18.51 11.61 -7.95
C GLN A 93 17.46 11.05 -6.98
N ASP A 94 16.85 11.89 -6.15
CA ASP A 94 15.78 11.49 -5.23
C ASP A 94 14.57 10.93 -6.00
N LEU A 95 14.19 11.60 -7.10
CA LEU A 95 13.13 11.11 -7.99
C LEU A 95 13.48 9.77 -8.64
N LYS A 96 14.75 9.56 -9.02
CA LYS A 96 15.20 8.26 -9.54
C LYS A 96 15.11 7.17 -8.48
N VAL A 97 15.45 7.46 -7.23
CA VAL A 97 15.31 6.52 -6.11
C VAL A 97 13.83 6.15 -5.92
N LEU A 98 12.95 7.14 -5.84
CA LEU A 98 11.50 6.95 -5.68
C LEU A 98 10.86 6.19 -6.85
N ALA A 99 11.32 6.46 -8.08
CA ALA A 99 10.89 5.74 -9.27
C ALA A 99 11.52 4.34 -9.42
N GLY A 100 12.42 3.96 -8.50
CA GLY A 100 13.14 2.68 -8.52
C GLY A 100 14.15 2.56 -9.65
N LEU A 101 14.62 3.66 -10.25
CA LEU A 101 15.48 3.70 -11.43
C LEU A 101 16.98 3.62 -11.12
N VAL A 102 17.34 3.53 -9.85
CA VAL A 102 18.71 3.36 -9.39
C VAL A 102 18.80 2.20 -8.42
N GLU A 103 19.98 1.59 -8.38
CA GLU A 103 20.34 0.64 -7.34
C GLU A 103 20.32 1.35 -5.98
N VAL A 104 19.84 0.66 -4.97
CA VAL A 104 19.76 1.16 -3.60
C VAL A 104 20.27 0.10 -2.64
N GLU A 105 20.81 0.52 -1.52
CA GLU A 105 21.28 -0.38 -0.48
C GLU A 105 20.82 0.08 0.91
N GLY A 106 20.69 -0.88 1.82
CA GLY A 106 20.28 -0.60 3.18
C GLY A 106 19.97 -1.87 3.97
N PRO A 107 19.69 -1.75 5.27
CA PRO A 107 19.22 -2.86 6.08
C PRO A 107 17.82 -3.28 5.65
N GLY A 108 17.44 -4.52 5.96
CA GLY A 108 16.09 -4.98 5.72
C GLY A 108 15.91 -6.46 5.97
N ILE A 109 15.04 -7.08 5.18
CA ILE A 109 14.72 -8.51 5.31
C ILE A 109 14.71 -9.23 3.96
N GLU A 110 15.00 -10.53 4.03
CA GLU A 110 14.83 -11.49 2.93
C GLU A 110 13.74 -12.50 3.32
N VAL A 111 12.75 -12.65 2.44
CA VAL A 111 11.66 -13.60 2.54
C VAL A 111 11.81 -14.62 1.42
N VAL A 112 12.01 -15.88 1.76
CA VAL A 112 12.05 -16.99 0.80
C VAL A 112 10.74 -17.72 0.88
N LEU A 113 9.97 -17.69 -0.20
CA LEU A 113 8.75 -18.46 -0.38
C LEU A 113 9.06 -19.70 -1.22
N GLN A 114 8.58 -20.86 -0.81
CA GLN A 114 8.79 -22.10 -1.56
C GLN A 114 7.58 -23.02 -1.46
N ASP A 115 7.43 -23.90 -2.44
CA ASP A 115 6.36 -24.90 -2.45
C ASP A 115 6.64 -25.93 -1.35
N SER A 116 5.58 -26.51 -0.79
CA SER A 116 5.75 -27.58 0.19
C SER A 116 6.37 -28.80 -0.47
N LYS A 117 7.31 -29.43 0.25
CA LYS A 117 7.88 -30.73 -0.14
C LYS A 117 6.99 -31.90 0.24
N ASN A 118 6.01 -31.69 1.11
CA ASN A 118 5.13 -32.72 1.64
C ASN A 118 3.66 -32.25 1.57
N PRO A 119 3.13 -31.95 0.37
CA PRO A 119 1.73 -31.58 0.23
C PRO A 119 0.80 -32.74 0.63
N PRO A 120 -0.42 -32.46 1.11
CA PRO A 120 -1.39 -33.49 1.42
C PRO A 120 -1.82 -34.24 0.14
N ASN A 121 -2.21 -35.50 0.29
CA ASN A 121 -2.75 -36.30 -0.82
C ASN A 121 -4.17 -35.87 -1.25
N ASP A 122 -4.77 -34.88 -0.59
CA ASP A 122 -6.09 -34.36 -0.91
C ASP A 122 -6.00 -33.34 -2.06
N PRO A 123 -6.58 -33.61 -3.24
CA PRO A 123 -6.56 -32.69 -4.38
C PRO A 123 -7.18 -31.32 -4.11
N ILE A 124 -8.07 -31.20 -3.11
CA ILE A 124 -8.71 -29.94 -2.73
C ILE A 124 -7.72 -29.04 -1.99
N LEU A 125 -6.85 -29.63 -1.17
CA LEU A 125 -5.88 -28.89 -0.34
C LEU A 125 -4.55 -28.64 -1.06
N GLN A 126 -4.15 -29.50 -2.01
CA GLN A 126 -2.87 -29.38 -2.73
C GLN A 126 -2.56 -27.97 -3.28
N PRO A 127 -3.51 -27.20 -3.84
CA PRO A 127 -3.23 -25.85 -4.32
C PRO A 127 -2.72 -24.90 -3.22
N GLU A 128 -3.10 -25.09 -1.96
CA GLU A 128 -2.66 -24.23 -0.84
C GLU A 128 -1.19 -24.47 -0.45
N TYR A 129 -0.59 -25.56 -0.95
CA TYR A 129 0.78 -25.98 -0.66
C TYR A 129 1.76 -25.59 -1.79
N VAL A 130 1.30 -24.79 -2.75
CA VAL A 130 2.09 -24.24 -3.86
C VAL A 130 2.06 -22.71 -3.77
N ILE A 131 3.20 -22.06 -4.01
CA ILE A 131 3.27 -20.59 -4.00
C ILE A 131 2.65 -20.03 -5.27
N HIS A 132 1.66 -19.16 -5.09
CA HIS A 132 0.95 -18.48 -6.18
C HIS A 132 1.38 -17.00 -6.31
N GLU A 133 0.98 -16.37 -7.41
CA GLU A 133 1.23 -14.95 -7.64
C GLU A 133 0.56 -14.07 -6.59
N VAL A 134 -0.58 -14.52 -6.04
CA VAL A 134 -1.31 -13.81 -4.98
C VAL A 134 -0.52 -13.78 -3.66
N ASP A 135 0.25 -14.83 -3.36
CA ASP A 135 1.06 -14.90 -2.14
C ASP A 135 2.20 -13.88 -2.21
N ILE A 136 2.89 -13.83 -3.36
CA ILE A 136 3.94 -12.83 -3.63
C ILE A 136 3.36 -11.43 -3.56
N LEU A 137 2.22 -11.18 -4.21
CA LEU A 137 1.56 -9.87 -4.18
C LEU A 137 1.20 -9.44 -2.75
N ARG A 138 0.65 -10.34 -1.94
CA ARG A 138 0.30 -10.07 -0.54
C ARG A 138 1.54 -9.77 0.31
N VAL A 139 2.62 -10.54 0.18
CA VAL A 139 3.89 -10.28 0.87
C VAL A 139 4.47 -8.92 0.48
N VAL A 140 4.52 -8.62 -0.81
CA VAL A 140 5.03 -7.33 -1.31
C VAL A 140 4.21 -6.16 -0.79
N ASN A 141 2.88 -6.27 -0.81
CA ASN A 141 2.02 -5.21 -0.29
C ASN A 141 2.18 -5.03 1.21
N GLU A 142 2.25 -6.11 1.98
CA GLU A 142 2.46 -6.03 3.43
C GLU A 142 3.81 -5.41 3.78
N LEU A 143 4.87 -5.71 3.03
CA LEU A 143 6.18 -5.06 3.16
C LEU A 143 6.07 -3.53 2.97
N PHE A 144 5.45 -3.06 1.88
CA PHE A 144 5.26 -1.62 1.65
C PHE A 144 4.38 -0.98 2.72
N MET A 145 3.29 -1.64 3.14
CA MET A 145 2.42 -1.15 4.23
C MET A 145 3.16 -1.04 5.56
N SER A 146 4.23 -1.81 5.74
CA SER A 146 5.04 -1.85 6.95
C SER A 146 6.27 -0.94 6.89
N GLY A 147 6.37 -0.10 5.87
CA GLY A 147 7.43 0.89 5.73
C GLY A 147 8.65 0.41 4.94
N ALA A 148 8.54 -0.63 4.12
CA ALA A 148 9.60 -0.96 3.17
C ALA A 148 9.78 0.18 2.15
N GLU A 149 11.00 0.67 2.00
CA GLU A 149 11.35 1.78 1.10
C GLU A 149 11.62 1.27 -0.33
N ALA A 150 12.09 0.03 -0.45
CA ALA A 150 12.32 -0.63 -1.71
C ALA A 150 12.12 -2.14 -1.57
N VAL A 151 11.54 -2.77 -2.59
CA VAL A 151 11.31 -4.22 -2.64
C VAL A 151 11.78 -4.76 -3.98
N ALA A 152 12.36 -5.96 -3.98
CA ALA A 152 12.67 -6.74 -5.16
C ALA A 152 12.12 -8.16 -5.04
N VAL A 153 11.64 -8.72 -6.15
CA VAL A 153 11.23 -10.13 -6.25
C VAL A 153 12.14 -10.82 -7.26
N GLY A 154 12.86 -11.84 -6.80
CA GLY A 154 14.00 -12.42 -7.50
C GLY A 154 15.06 -11.36 -7.77
N LYS A 155 15.26 -11.02 -9.04
CA LYS A 155 16.19 -9.97 -9.48
C LYS A 155 15.47 -8.73 -10.04
N GLN A 156 14.16 -8.60 -9.80
CA GLN A 156 13.33 -7.55 -10.37
C GLN A 156 12.93 -6.53 -9.29
N ARG A 157 13.30 -5.26 -9.50
CA ARG A 157 12.85 -4.15 -8.68
C ARG A 157 11.33 -3.98 -8.80
N VAL A 158 10.62 -3.96 -7.69
CA VAL A 158 9.19 -3.69 -7.64
C VAL A 158 8.97 -2.19 -7.79
N VAL A 159 8.12 -1.80 -8.73
CA VAL A 159 7.66 -0.43 -8.96
C VAL A 159 6.13 -0.43 -9.09
N ALA A 160 5.50 0.75 -9.12
CA ALA A 160 4.05 0.89 -9.16
C ALA A 160 3.34 0.15 -10.31
N THR A 161 4.07 -0.18 -11.39
CA THR A 161 3.55 -0.89 -12.57
C THR A 161 4.00 -2.35 -12.65
N THR A 162 4.57 -2.90 -11.58
CA THR A 162 4.92 -4.32 -11.50
C THR A 162 3.66 -5.16 -11.35
N TYR A 163 3.57 -6.24 -12.11
CA TYR A 163 2.47 -7.20 -12.05
C TYR A 163 3.00 -8.61 -11.83
N TYR A 164 2.14 -9.48 -11.31
CA TYR A 164 2.40 -10.88 -11.03
C TYR A 164 1.33 -11.73 -11.70
N ARG A 165 1.71 -12.86 -12.29
CA ARG A 165 0.78 -13.80 -12.94
C ARG A 165 1.32 -15.21 -12.87
N CYS A 166 0.49 -16.21 -12.57
CA CYS A 166 0.87 -17.60 -12.76
C CYS A 166 0.85 -18.00 -14.25
N GLU A 167 1.96 -18.57 -14.73
CA GLU A 167 2.10 -19.13 -16.07
C GLU A 167 2.58 -20.58 -15.95
N GLY A 168 1.64 -21.51 -15.81
CA GLY A 168 1.96 -22.91 -15.51
C GLY A 168 2.56 -23.05 -14.11
N PRO A 169 3.72 -23.72 -13.94
CA PRO A 169 4.34 -23.93 -12.61
C PRO A 169 5.24 -22.76 -12.16
N VAL A 170 5.27 -21.63 -12.89
CA VAL A 170 6.11 -20.48 -12.56
C VAL A 170 5.28 -19.22 -12.38
N VAL A 171 5.78 -18.32 -11.55
CA VAL A 171 5.21 -16.98 -11.41
C VAL A 171 5.97 -16.02 -12.30
N ASN A 172 5.25 -15.38 -13.21
CA ASN A 172 5.75 -14.32 -14.06
C ASN A 172 5.71 -13.00 -13.28
N VAL A 173 6.88 -12.40 -13.05
CA VAL A 173 7.06 -11.07 -12.47
C VAL A 173 7.43 -10.11 -13.59
N LYS A 174 6.44 -9.39 -14.10
CA LYS A 174 6.62 -8.37 -15.15
C LYS A 174 7.38 -8.87 -16.40
N GLY A 175 7.00 -10.04 -16.89
CA GLY A 175 7.60 -10.69 -18.06
C GLY A 175 8.75 -11.65 -17.73
N VAL A 176 9.19 -11.72 -16.47
CA VAL A 176 10.28 -12.62 -16.05
C VAL A 176 9.70 -13.81 -15.28
N PRO A 177 9.79 -15.05 -15.79
CA PRO A 177 9.33 -16.23 -15.05
C PRO A 177 10.29 -16.54 -13.89
N ILE A 178 9.72 -16.80 -12.72
CA ILE A 178 10.42 -17.18 -11.50
C ILE A 178 9.81 -18.48 -10.98
N SER A 179 10.65 -19.51 -10.82
CA SER A 179 10.27 -20.77 -10.21
C SER A 179 10.46 -20.73 -8.70
N SER A 180 9.70 -21.56 -7.99
CA SER A 180 9.91 -21.84 -6.57
C SER A 180 11.33 -22.40 -6.35
N PRO A 181 12.12 -21.90 -5.37
CA PRO A 181 11.78 -20.87 -4.39
C PRO A 181 11.86 -19.43 -4.92
N VAL A 182 10.90 -18.59 -4.52
CA VAL A 182 10.85 -17.16 -4.82
C VAL A 182 11.46 -16.36 -3.67
N VAL A 183 12.50 -15.60 -3.97
CA VAL A 183 13.17 -14.72 -3.01
C VAL A 183 12.61 -13.30 -3.13
N ILE A 184 12.15 -12.73 -2.02
CA ILE A 184 11.65 -11.36 -1.92
C ILE A 184 12.57 -10.62 -0.95
N GLN A 185 13.18 -9.53 -1.39
CA GLN A 185 14.08 -8.72 -0.56
C GLN A 185 13.48 -7.34 -0.40
N ALA A 186 13.52 -6.81 0.82
CA ALA A 186 12.97 -5.50 1.14
C ALA A 186 13.94 -4.71 2.01
N ILE A 187 14.18 -3.45 1.65
CA ILE A 187 14.93 -2.48 2.45
C ILE A 187 13.95 -1.70 3.33
N GLY A 188 14.31 -1.53 4.60
CA GLY A 188 13.54 -0.84 5.63
C GLY A 188 13.99 -1.29 7.02
N ASP A 189 13.29 -0.85 8.07
CA ASP A 189 13.60 -1.27 9.45
C ASP A 189 13.40 -2.79 9.62
N PRO A 190 14.47 -3.59 9.87
CA PRO A 190 14.37 -5.06 9.85
C PRO A 190 13.44 -5.62 10.93
N ASP A 191 13.33 -4.94 12.07
CA ASP A 191 12.50 -5.39 13.20
C ASP A 191 11.01 -5.19 12.89
N THR A 192 10.67 -4.02 12.33
CA THR A 192 9.31 -3.68 11.91
C THR A 192 8.84 -4.58 10.78
N LEU A 193 9.66 -4.76 9.74
CA LEU A 193 9.32 -5.61 8.59
C LEU A 193 9.17 -7.09 9.01
N TYR A 194 10.09 -7.60 9.85
CA TYR A 194 9.99 -8.97 10.35
C TYR A 194 8.73 -9.18 11.18
N GLY A 195 8.43 -8.26 12.11
CA GLY A 195 7.24 -8.33 12.95
C GLY A 195 5.96 -8.30 12.13
N ALA A 196 5.88 -7.40 11.16
CA ALA A 196 4.69 -7.26 10.32
C ALA A 196 4.37 -8.50 9.48
N LEU A 197 5.37 -9.26 9.04
CA LEU A 197 5.12 -10.49 8.30
C LEU A 197 4.84 -11.71 9.19
N THR A 198 5.52 -11.80 10.33
CA THR A 198 5.51 -13.03 11.16
C THR A 198 4.46 -13.04 12.27
N MET A 199 3.81 -11.91 12.53
CA MET A 199 2.71 -11.82 13.49
C MET A 199 1.53 -12.76 13.13
N PRO A 200 0.81 -13.29 14.13
CA PRO A 200 -0.38 -14.10 13.88
C PRO A 200 -1.41 -13.40 12.99
N GLY A 201 -1.95 -14.14 12.03
CA GLY A 201 -2.94 -13.64 11.07
C GLY A 201 -2.39 -12.80 9.92
N ARG A 202 -1.06 -12.67 9.79
CA ARG A 202 -0.38 -12.00 8.68
C ARG A 202 -0.01 -12.96 7.55
N VAL A 203 0.43 -12.45 6.40
CA VAL A 203 0.57 -13.27 5.19
C VAL A 203 1.57 -14.42 5.35
N VAL A 204 2.75 -14.17 5.91
CA VAL A 204 3.78 -15.23 6.10
C VAL A 204 3.34 -16.20 7.18
N TYR A 205 2.63 -15.73 8.21
CA TYR A 205 2.03 -16.61 9.21
C TYR A 205 1.04 -17.58 8.56
N GLN A 206 0.12 -17.09 7.72
CA GLN A 206 -0.88 -17.91 7.01
C GLN A 206 -0.23 -18.95 6.08
N ILE A 207 0.80 -18.56 5.32
CA ILE A 207 1.54 -19.50 4.46
C ILE A 207 2.17 -20.63 5.30
N ARG A 208 2.69 -20.30 6.49
CA ARG A 208 3.28 -21.29 7.41
C ARG A 208 2.27 -22.18 8.11
N GLU A 209 0.99 -21.81 8.15
CA GLU A 209 -0.07 -22.69 8.69
C GLU A 209 -0.25 -23.94 7.82
N ASN A 210 0.01 -23.83 6.51
CA ASN A 210 0.00 -24.97 5.59
C ASN A 210 1.25 -25.83 5.78
N ASP A 211 2.44 -25.22 5.66
CA ASP A 211 3.71 -25.87 5.95
C ASP A 211 4.74 -24.81 6.43
N PRO A 212 5.32 -24.97 7.64
CA PRO A 212 6.31 -24.03 8.16
C PRO A 212 7.52 -23.79 7.26
N GLN A 213 7.86 -24.75 6.38
CA GLN A 213 8.96 -24.64 5.44
C GLN A 213 8.63 -23.80 4.21
N MET A 214 7.36 -23.48 3.94
CA MET A 214 6.98 -22.71 2.76
C MET A 214 7.40 -21.23 2.83
N ALA A 215 7.71 -20.71 4.02
CA ALA A 215 8.19 -19.33 4.15
C ALA A 215 9.29 -19.18 5.21
N VAL A 216 10.44 -18.65 4.80
CA VAL A 216 11.57 -18.32 5.68
C VAL A 216 11.81 -16.82 5.62
N VAL A 217 11.92 -16.17 6.78
CA VAL A 217 12.19 -14.72 6.87
C VAL A 217 13.48 -14.51 7.63
N ARG A 218 14.39 -13.71 7.09
CA ARG A 218 15.71 -13.41 7.67
C ARG A 218 15.93 -11.92 7.66
N LYS A 219 16.48 -11.39 8.76
CA LYS A 219 16.99 -10.02 8.81
C LYS A 219 18.37 -9.97 8.17
N VAL A 220 18.63 -8.90 7.42
CA VAL A 220 19.88 -8.70 6.70
C VAL A 220 20.35 -7.27 6.95
N GLU A 221 21.58 -7.11 7.41
CA GLU A 221 22.15 -5.79 7.75
C GLU A 221 22.39 -4.92 6.51
N ARG A 222 22.70 -5.55 5.37
CA ARG A 222 22.93 -4.86 4.11
C ARG A 222 22.39 -5.68 2.95
N LEU A 223 21.34 -5.17 2.33
CA LEU A 223 20.79 -5.63 1.06
C LEU A 223 21.15 -4.62 -0.02
N VAL A 224 21.34 -5.11 -1.25
CA VAL A 224 21.51 -4.28 -2.44
C VAL A 224 20.42 -4.68 -3.43
N LEU A 225 19.51 -3.76 -3.72
CA LEU A 225 18.39 -4.00 -4.62
C LEU A 225 18.65 -3.32 -5.96
N PRO A 226 18.45 -4.04 -7.09
CA PRO A 226 18.78 -3.52 -8.41
C PRO A 226 17.91 -2.32 -8.79
N ALA A 227 18.37 -1.58 -9.80
CA ALA A 227 17.53 -0.62 -10.52
C ALA A 227 16.46 -1.36 -11.35
N TYR A 228 15.30 -0.72 -11.51
CA TYR A 228 14.29 -1.13 -12.47
C TYR A 228 14.80 -0.89 -13.90
N THR A 229 14.76 -1.94 -14.73
CA THR A 229 15.30 -1.92 -16.10
C THR A 229 14.23 -1.94 -17.19
N GLY A 230 12.94 -1.99 -16.84
CA GLY A 230 11.87 -2.00 -17.82
C GLY A 230 11.55 -0.61 -18.38
N THR A 231 10.60 -0.55 -19.32
CA THR A 231 10.20 0.73 -19.92
C THR A 231 9.50 1.65 -18.92
N THR A 232 9.86 2.93 -18.95
CA THR A 232 9.18 4.04 -18.26
C THR A 232 8.45 4.95 -19.25
N LYS A 233 8.51 4.64 -20.56
CA LYS A 233 7.91 5.45 -21.61
C LYS A 233 6.40 5.30 -21.61
N LEU A 234 5.71 6.42 -21.34
CA LEU A 234 4.27 6.53 -21.53
C LEU A 234 3.99 6.82 -23.02
N GLN A 235 2.97 6.16 -23.58
CA GLN A 235 2.63 6.34 -25.01
C GLN A 235 1.89 7.66 -25.27
N TYR A 236 0.97 8.02 -24.35
CA TYR A 236 0.09 9.17 -24.52
C TYR A 236 0.44 10.34 -23.59
N ALA A 237 0.73 10.06 -22.32
CA ALA A 237 1.09 11.08 -21.35
C ALA A 237 2.49 11.64 -21.61
N LYS A 238 2.64 12.96 -21.46
CA LYS A 238 3.91 13.67 -21.59
C LYS A 238 4.12 14.55 -20.35
N PRO A 239 5.36 14.70 -19.87
CA PRO A 239 5.64 15.66 -18.81
C PRO A 239 5.30 17.07 -19.31
N VAL A 240 4.64 17.85 -18.46
CA VAL A 240 4.44 19.28 -18.72
C VAL A 240 5.79 19.95 -18.57
N LEU A 241 6.31 20.53 -19.65
CA LEU A 241 7.52 21.34 -19.59
C LEU A 241 7.15 22.69 -18.98
N PRO A 242 7.97 23.25 -18.07
CA PRO A 242 7.73 24.60 -17.58
C PRO A 242 7.70 25.58 -18.75
N ASP A 243 6.74 26.50 -18.73
CA ASP A 243 6.45 27.38 -19.86
C ASP A 243 7.67 28.24 -20.21
N LYS A 244 7.96 28.39 -21.50
CA LYS A 244 9.12 29.20 -21.94
C LYS A 244 8.87 30.69 -21.78
N ASP A 245 7.60 31.10 -21.72
CA ASP A 245 7.19 32.49 -21.81
C ASP A 245 7.43 33.28 -20.50
N GLU A 246 7.48 32.62 -19.33
CA GLU A 246 7.87 33.26 -18.07
C GLU A 246 9.36 33.70 -18.01
N LYS A 247 10.20 33.13 -18.88
CA LYS A 247 11.64 33.49 -18.95
C LYS A 247 11.91 34.71 -19.85
N GLU A 248 11.05 35.00 -20.82
CA GLU A 248 11.19 36.18 -21.69
C GLU A 248 10.60 37.44 -21.04
N GLU A 249 9.46 37.34 -20.34
CA GLU A 249 8.87 38.49 -19.64
C GLU A 249 9.78 39.02 -18.51
N LYS A 250 10.51 38.13 -17.82
CA LYS A 250 11.53 38.52 -16.82
C LYS A 250 12.81 39.10 -17.42
N ARG A 251 13.07 38.91 -18.71
CA ARG A 251 14.23 39.50 -19.41
C ARG A 251 13.92 40.86 -20.02
N GLU A 252 12.70 41.08 -20.50
CA GLU A 252 12.29 42.37 -21.05
C GLU A 252 11.90 43.39 -19.97
N GLY A 253 11.35 42.94 -18.83
CA GLY A 253 11.00 43.82 -17.71
C GLY A 253 12.19 44.40 -16.91
N ARG A 254 13.43 44.05 -17.26
CA ARG A 254 14.67 44.54 -16.60
C ARG A 254 15.45 45.57 -17.42
N SER A 255 14.93 45.97 -18.59
CA SER A 255 15.53 46.95 -19.51
C SER A 255 14.75 48.29 -19.57
N ARG A 256 13.98 48.64 -18.54
CA ARG A 256 13.35 49.96 -18.41
C ARG A 256 13.69 50.60 -17.07
#